data_AF-A0AA39IML6-F1
#
_entry.id   AF-A0AA39IML6-F1
#
_cell.length_a   1.000
_cell.length_b   1.000
_cell.length_c   1.000
_cell.angle_alpha   90.00
_cell.angle_beta   90.00
_cell.angle_gamma   90.00
#
_symmetry.space_group_name_H-M   'P 1'
#
loop_
_entity.id
_entity.type
_entity.pdbx_description
1 polymer ?
#
loop_
_entity_poly.entity_id
_entity_poly.type
_entity_poly.pdbx_seq_one_letter_code
_entity_poly.pdbx_strand_id
1 'polypeptide(L)'
;MDEDELEMLSEARVRFTNTQGKKAKRKAREKQLADARRMASLQKRRELHADGIVVGDGGYRQKKNPSYVDYSAEEAENFLALQNVETLKGGLNTPLHDLRLNSALPQKQVVATPNTLNINNEGVIKNVKEELRKALGSLPNPKNDYQLLLPEGEEESDEQPDAEEEWVEDASDAAKARARARALKRIEERKLRTQAFQRNLPRPAKLNEQCTKKATNKADMSVVERSQAAKLIEEEIAKHGEPLDDIMWVAIEQSSSELVLSNGKFNRLAILSRRNQMEALSSQFQNIANGLTKKLTDLQSERTSLSMELDTFKNLAVHANKSIAKRVHKLTLDIEKQHERERKLQKKYGALQYTICKS
;
A
#
# COMPACT_ATOMS: atom_id res chain seq x y z
N MET A 1 11.98 46.85 -45.17
CA MET A 1 12.71 45.59 -44.94
C MET A 1 12.73 44.91 -46.27
N ASP A 2 13.91 44.79 -46.85
CA ASP A 2 14.06 44.13 -48.14
C ASP A 2 13.84 42.62 -47.94
N GLU A 3 13.52 41.89 -49.03
CA GLU A 3 13.18 40.46 -48.96
C GLU A 3 14.30 39.63 -48.31
N ASP A 4 15.55 40.00 -48.59
CA ASP A 4 16.76 39.42 -47.99
C ASP A 4 16.84 39.64 -46.46
N GLU A 5 16.36 40.78 -45.95
CA GLU A 5 16.36 41.08 -44.51
C GLU A 5 15.29 40.28 -43.77
N LEU A 6 14.13 40.09 -44.41
CA LEU A 6 13.05 39.26 -43.86
C LEU A 6 13.44 37.78 -43.84
N GLU A 7 14.09 37.29 -44.91
CA GLU A 7 14.60 35.93 -44.96
C GLU A 7 15.65 35.70 -43.87
N MET A 8 16.60 36.63 -43.72
CA MET A 8 17.63 36.60 -42.68
C MET A 8 17.04 36.57 -41.25
N LEU A 9 16.03 37.40 -40.96
CA LEU A 9 15.36 37.42 -39.66
C LEU A 9 14.55 36.15 -39.40
N SER A 10 13.91 35.59 -40.43
CA SER A 10 13.17 34.34 -40.32
C SER A 10 14.10 33.16 -40.04
N GLU A 11 15.26 33.11 -40.71
CA GLU A 11 16.27 32.09 -40.50
C GLU A 11 16.87 32.20 -39.09
N ALA A 12 17.17 33.41 -38.65
CA ALA A 12 17.67 33.66 -37.30
C ALA A 12 16.69 33.14 -36.23
N ARG A 13 15.40 33.41 -36.38
CA ARG A 13 14.34 32.89 -35.47
C ARG A 13 14.29 31.36 -35.47
N VAL A 14 14.37 30.72 -36.63
CA VAL A 14 14.37 29.25 -36.75
C VAL A 14 15.62 28.64 -36.14
N ARG A 15 16.79 29.28 -36.29
CA ARG A 15 18.04 28.82 -35.67
C ARG A 15 18.02 28.96 -34.15
N PHE A 16 17.52 30.08 -33.62
CA PHE A 16 17.41 30.32 -32.18
C PHE A 16 16.47 29.33 -31.46
N THR A 17 15.36 28.95 -32.10
CA THR A 17 14.37 28.03 -31.51
C THR A 17 14.77 26.55 -31.64
N ASN A 18 15.65 26.22 -32.58
CA ASN A 18 16.10 24.85 -32.82
C ASN A 18 17.19 24.42 -31.82
N THR A 19 16.78 23.78 -30.73
CA THR A 19 17.69 23.22 -29.72
C THR A 19 17.99 21.73 -29.93
N GLN A 20 17.26 21.06 -30.85
CA GLN A 20 17.33 19.62 -31.05
C GLN A 20 18.25 19.22 -32.20
N GLY A 21 19.22 18.33 -31.90
CA GLY A 21 20.10 17.74 -32.90
C GLY A 21 19.40 16.79 -33.88
N LYS A 22 20.10 16.43 -34.97
CA LYS A 22 19.57 15.56 -36.05
C LYS A 22 19.00 14.23 -35.55
N LYS A 23 19.63 13.60 -34.55
CA LYS A 23 19.19 12.31 -33.98
C LYS A 23 17.87 12.44 -33.21
N ALA A 24 17.70 13.52 -32.45
CA ALA A 24 16.46 13.78 -31.72
C ALA A 24 15.29 14.03 -32.67
N LYS A 25 15.49 14.88 -33.70
CA LYS A 25 14.49 15.12 -34.75
C LYS A 25 14.13 13.85 -35.54
N ARG A 26 15.09 12.95 -35.79
CA ARG A 26 14.82 11.65 -36.42
C ARG A 26 13.99 10.74 -35.51
N LYS A 27 14.36 10.62 -34.24
CA LYS A 27 13.64 9.78 -33.26
C LYS A 27 12.21 10.28 -33.01
N ALA A 28 11.99 11.59 -33.01
CA ALA A 28 10.65 12.18 -32.91
C ALA A 28 9.76 11.82 -34.11
N ARG A 29 10.30 11.94 -35.34
CA ARG A 29 9.59 11.52 -36.57
C ARG A 29 9.33 10.01 -36.60
N GLU A 30 10.29 9.21 -36.18
CA GLU A 30 10.15 7.75 -36.10
C GLU A 30 9.06 7.35 -35.10
N LYS A 31 8.96 8.03 -33.95
CA LYS A 31 7.89 7.83 -32.98
C LYS A 31 6.52 8.18 -33.57
N GLN A 32 6.38 9.32 -34.25
CA GLN A 32 5.14 9.70 -34.91
C GLN A 32 4.72 8.69 -35.99
N LEU A 33 5.68 8.21 -36.79
CA LEU A 33 5.41 7.18 -37.80
C LEU A 33 5.04 5.83 -37.17
N ALA A 34 5.65 5.46 -36.04
CA ALA A 34 5.30 4.25 -35.32
C ALA A 34 3.87 4.33 -34.74
N ASP A 35 3.51 5.47 -34.15
CA ASP A 35 2.17 5.71 -33.64
C ASP A 35 1.13 5.71 -34.77
N ALA A 36 1.43 6.34 -35.92
CA ALA A 36 0.57 6.29 -37.11
C ALA A 36 0.39 4.86 -37.65
N ARG A 37 1.48 4.09 -37.75
CA ARG A 37 1.43 2.67 -38.18
C ARG A 37 0.61 1.81 -37.22
N ARG A 38 0.74 2.05 -35.91
CA ARG A 38 -0.03 1.36 -34.87
C ARG A 38 -1.52 1.67 -35.00
N MET A 39 -1.87 2.94 -35.19
CA MET A 39 -3.26 3.37 -35.36
C MET A 39 -3.87 2.78 -36.64
N ALA A 40 -3.15 2.81 -37.76
CA ALA A 40 -3.61 2.19 -39.02
C ALA A 40 -3.78 0.66 -38.89
N SER A 41 -2.85 -0.02 -38.20
CA SER A 41 -2.94 -1.46 -37.96
C SER A 41 -4.10 -1.83 -37.05
N LEU A 42 -4.37 -1.01 -36.02
CA LEU A 42 -5.51 -1.16 -35.14
C LEU A 42 -6.83 -0.93 -35.86
N GLN A 43 -6.89 0.08 -36.73
CA GLN A 43 -8.07 0.34 -37.56
C GLN A 43 -8.38 -0.87 -38.46
N LYS A 44 -7.39 -1.36 -39.21
CA LYS A 44 -7.56 -2.57 -40.04
C LYS A 44 -7.98 -3.80 -39.24
N ARG A 45 -7.41 -3.98 -38.05
CA ARG A 45 -7.78 -5.10 -37.17
C ARG A 45 -9.22 -4.98 -36.65
N ARG A 46 -9.67 -3.76 -36.36
CA ARG A 46 -11.05 -3.49 -35.95
C ARG A 46 -12.03 -3.73 -37.09
N GLU A 47 -11.71 -3.29 -38.31
CA GLU A 47 -12.49 -3.56 -39.52
C GLU A 47 -12.62 -5.06 -39.76
N LEU A 48 -11.51 -5.80 -39.76
CA LEU A 48 -11.51 -7.27 -39.90
C LEU A 48 -12.29 -7.99 -38.80
N HIS A 49 -12.18 -7.51 -37.55
CA HIS A 49 -12.93 -8.08 -36.42
C HIS A 49 -14.43 -7.75 -36.50
N ALA A 50 -14.80 -6.55 -36.97
CA ALA A 50 -16.19 -6.17 -37.20
C ALA A 50 -16.82 -7.03 -38.31
N ASP A 51 -16.05 -7.37 -39.33
CA ASP A 51 -16.43 -8.30 -40.39
C ASP A 51 -16.35 -9.78 -39.98
N GLY A 52 -16.02 -10.07 -38.72
CA GLY A 52 -15.97 -11.42 -38.15
C GLY A 52 -14.78 -12.28 -38.60
N ILE A 53 -13.79 -11.69 -39.29
CA ILE A 53 -12.59 -12.38 -39.76
C ILE A 53 -11.54 -12.37 -38.63
N VAL A 54 -11.49 -13.46 -37.86
CA VAL A 54 -10.44 -13.68 -36.86
C VAL A 54 -9.13 -14.05 -37.57
N VAL A 55 -8.35 -13.04 -37.94
CA VAL A 55 -6.97 -13.24 -38.37
C VAL A 55 -6.17 -13.64 -37.13
N GLY A 56 -6.02 -14.95 -36.90
CA GLY A 56 -5.06 -15.48 -35.94
C GLY A 56 -3.69 -14.87 -36.19
N ASP A 57 -2.91 -14.63 -35.12
CA ASP A 57 -1.59 -13.98 -35.16
C ASP A 57 -0.60 -14.85 -35.96
N GLY A 58 -0.72 -14.75 -37.28
CA GLY A 58 -0.06 -15.57 -38.26
C GLY A 58 1.40 -15.19 -38.36
N GLY A 59 2.23 -15.87 -37.58
CA GLY A 59 3.54 -16.32 -38.06
C GLY A 59 4.68 -15.30 -38.14
N TYR A 60 4.60 -14.15 -37.46
CA TYR A 60 5.80 -13.38 -37.11
C TYR A 60 6.02 -13.40 -35.59
N ARG A 61 6.15 -14.61 -35.02
CA ARG A 61 7.06 -14.74 -33.88
C ARG A 61 8.43 -14.32 -34.40
N GLN A 62 8.84 -13.09 -34.09
CA GLN A 62 10.24 -12.72 -34.15
C GLN A 62 10.98 -13.88 -33.49
N LYS A 63 11.77 -14.63 -34.27
CA LYS A 63 12.66 -15.64 -33.70
C LYS A 63 13.48 -14.86 -32.68
N LYS A 64 13.18 -15.05 -31.39
CA LYS A 64 13.95 -14.46 -30.32
C LYS A 64 15.37 -14.91 -30.60
N ASN A 65 16.25 -13.95 -30.93
CA ASN A 65 17.66 -14.23 -31.09
C ASN A 65 18.08 -15.02 -29.84
N PRO A 66 18.75 -16.17 -29.94
CA PRO A 66 19.19 -16.95 -28.77
C PRO A 66 20.09 -16.16 -27.81
N SER A 67 20.56 -14.98 -28.22
CA SER A 67 21.35 -14.04 -27.43
C SER A 67 20.50 -12.98 -26.68
N TYR A 68 19.18 -12.91 -26.90
CA TYR A 68 18.33 -11.96 -26.19
C TYR A 68 17.88 -12.59 -24.87
N VAL A 69 18.62 -12.25 -23.82
CA VAL A 69 18.25 -12.56 -22.45
C VAL A 69 17.33 -11.44 -21.96
N ASP A 70 16.12 -11.80 -21.57
CA ASP A 70 15.12 -10.87 -21.06
C ASP A 70 15.40 -10.59 -19.58
N TYR A 71 16.22 -9.57 -19.32
CA TYR A 71 16.70 -9.21 -17.98
C TYR A 71 15.57 -8.97 -16.98
N SER A 72 14.42 -8.47 -17.45
CA SER A 72 13.26 -8.25 -16.58
C SER A 72 12.58 -9.56 -16.18
N ALA A 73 12.56 -10.56 -17.07
CA ALA A 73 12.07 -11.89 -16.75
C ALA A 73 13.06 -12.65 -15.85
N GLU A 74 14.36 -12.51 -16.11
CA GLU A 74 15.43 -13.14 -15.30
C GLU A 74 15.53 -12.53 -13.89
N GLU A 75 15.37 -11.21 -13.75
CA GLU A 75 15.25 -10.55 -12.45
C GLU A 75 13.98 -11.00 -11.71
N ALA A 76 12.85 -11.10 -12.41
CA ALA A 76 11.61 -11.59 -11.81
C ALA A 76 11.73 -13.03 -11.31
N GLU A 77 12.41 -13.92 -12.06
CA GLU A 77 12.70 -15.28 -11.64
C GLU A 77 13.66 -15.34 -10.45
N ASN A 78 14.71 -14.49 -10.42
CA ASN A 78 15.59 -14.38 -9.26
C ASN A 78 14.86 -13.86 -8.02
N PHE A 79 13.94 -12.90 -8.17
CA PHE A 79 13.10 -12.42 -7.06
C PHE A 79 12.16 -13.51 -6.53
N LEU A 80 11.51 -14.26 -7.42
CA LEU A 80 10.66 -15.41 -7.06
C LEU A 80 11.47 -16.53 -6.39
N ALA A 81 12.69 -16.80 -6.88
CA ALA A 81 13.58 -17.79 -6.30
C ALA A 81 14.06 -17.38 -4.91
N LEU A 82 14.33 -16.09 -4.66
CA LEU A 82 14.69 -15.57 -3.34
C LEU A 82 13.50 -15.53 -2.37
N GLN A 83 12.29 -15.30 -2.87
CA GLN A 83 11.07 -15.21 -2.05
C GLN A 83 10.61 -16.57 -1.54
N ASN A 84 10.95 -17.65 -2.24
CA ASN A 84 10.49 -19.02 -1.93
C ASN A 84 11.52 -19.88 -1.17
N VAL A 85 12.62 -19.32 -0.67
CA VAL A 85 13.64 -20.07 0.09
C VAL A 85 13.31 -20.04 1.59
N GLU A 86 12.95 -21.19 2.15
CA GLU A 86 13.06 -21.47 3.59
C GLU A 86 14.55 -21.49 3.97
N THR A 87 15.07 -20.37 4.45
CA THR A 87 16.45 -20.27 4.92
C THR A 87 16.61 -21.04 6.23
N LEU A 88 16.91 -22.35 6.18
CA LEU A 88 17.67 -23.14 7.20
C LEU A 88 17.49 -24.68 7.12
N LYS A 89 17.42 -25.28 5.92
CA LYS A 89 17.65 -26.74 5.79
C LYS A 89 18.64 -27.00 4.67
N GLY A 90 19.85 -27.43 5.03
CA GLY A 90 20.99 -27.63 4.14
C GLY A 90 20.76 -28.68 3.05
N GLY A 91 20.01 -28.32 2.00
CA GLY A 91 19.90 -29.01 0.73
C GLY A 91 20.60 -28.23 -0.39
N LEU A 92 20.89 -28.93 -1.50
CA LEU A 92 21.64 -28.41 -2.65
C LEU A 92 21.11 -27.05 -3.15
N ASN A 93 22.01 -26.06 -3.17
CA ASN A 93 21.75 -24.71 -3.68
C ASN A 93 21.25 -24.75 -5.13
N THR A 94 20.17 -24.02 -5.41
CA THR A 94 19.75 -23.69 -6.78
C THR A 94 20.86 -22.88 -7.46
N PRO A 95 21.22 -23.18 -8.73
CA PRO A 95 22.33 -22.49 -9.40
C PRO A 95 21.97 -21.03 -9.64
N LEU A 96 22.66 -20.13 -8.95
CA LEU A 96 22.57 -18.68 -9.16
C LEU A 96 23.27 -18.31 -10.47
N HIS A 97 22.59 -17.57 -11.35
CA HIS A 97 23.23 -17.06 -12.58
C HIS A 97 24.17 -15.88 -12.28
N ASP A 98 25.26 -15.81 -13.06
CA ASP A 98 26.45 -14.99 -12.82
C ASP A 98 26.12 -13.49 -12.76
N LEU A 99 26.17 -12.92 -11.55
CA LEU A 99 25.91 -11.50 -11.29
C LEU A 99 27.07 -10.67 -11.86
N ARG A 100 26.93 -10.22 -13.10
CA ARG A 100 27.92 -9.34 -13.76
C ARG A 100 27.93 -7.93 -13.15
N LEU A 101 28.74 -7.77 -12.11
CA LEU A 101 29.05 -6.52 -11.38
C LEU A 101 29.90 -5.50 -12.18
N ASN A 102 29.82 -5.50 -13.52
CA ASN A 102 30.56 -4.57 -14.37
C ASN A 102 29.62 -3.55 -15.01
N SER A 103 29.13 -2.57 -14.25
CA SER A 103 28.22 -1.53 -14.76
C SER A 103 28.59 -0.09 -14.36
N ALA A 104 29.88 0.24 -14.28
CA ALA A 104 30.32 1.63 -14.07
C ALA A 104 30.67 2.39 -15.36
N LEU A 105 30.63 1.76 -16.55
CA LEU A 105 30.94 2.40 -17.83
C LEU A 105 29.97 1.94 -18.94
N PRO A 106 29.49 2.85 -19.81
CA PRO A 106 28.64 2.47 -20.94
C PRO A 106 29.46 1.72 -22.00
N GLN A 107 29.21 0.42 -22.16
CA GLN A 107 29.78 -0.36 -23.26
C GLN A 107 29.04 -0.08 -24.57
N LYS A 108 29.81 0.20 -25.61
CA LYS A 108 29.35 0.43 -26.99
C LYS A 108 28.95 -0.91 -27.62
N GLN A 109 27.65 -1.21 -27.64
CA GLN A 109 27.11 -2.30 -28.46
C GLN A 109 27.23 -1.93 -29.94
N VAL A 110 28.09 -2.65 -30.67
CA VAL A 110 28.12 -2.61 -32.13
C VAL A 110 26.95 -3.44 -32.63
N VAL A 111 25.90 -2.76 -33.08
CA VAL A 111 24.76 -3.39 -33.75
C VAL A 111 25.22 -3.85 -35.13
N ALA A 112 25.34 -5.16 -35.32
CA ALA A 112 25.46 -5.74 -36.64
C ALA A 112 24.13 -5.55 -37.39
N THR A 113 24.17 -4.82 -38.50
CA THR A 113 23.04 -4.65 -39.42
C THR A 113 22.61 -6.02 -39.95
N PRO A 114 21.33 -6.45 -39.77
CA PRO A 114 20.86 -7.68 -40.36
C PRO A 114 20.73 -7.50 -41.87
N ASN A 115 21.25 -8.48 -42.60
CA ASN A 115 21.26 -8.56 -44.05
C ASN A 115 19.89 -8.22 -44.67
N THR A 116 19.97 -7.47 -45.76
CA THR A 116 18.90 -7.17 -46.71
C THR A 116 18.06 -8.39 -47.04
N LEU A 117 16.75 -8.23 -46.91
CA LEU A 117 15.75 -9.20 -47.34
C LEU A 117 15.99 -9.61 -48.80
N ASN A 118 16.01 -10.92 -49.05
CA ASN A 118 16.04 -11.52 -50.37
C ASN A 118 14.69 -11.25 -51.05
N ILE A 119 14.63 -10.27 -51.95
CA ILE A 119 13.42 -9.89 -52.73
C ILE A 119 13.40 -10.58 -54.11
N ASN A 120 14.15 -11.66 -54.28
CA ASN A 120 14.29 -12.33 -55.57
C ASN A 120 13.26 -13.45 -55.71
N ASN A 121 11.99 -13.07 -55.90
CA ASN A 121 10.96 -13.93 -56.49
C ASN A 121 10.01 -13.05 -57.32
N GLU A 122 10.54 -12.51 -58.42
CA GLU A 122 9.81 -11.60 -59.32
C GLU A 122 8.55 -12.20 -59.97
N GLY A 123 8.38 -13.52 -59.95
CA GLY A 123 7.25 -14.20 -60.60
C GLY A 123 5.91 -14.01 -59.89
N VAL A 124 5.89 -13.96 -58.56
CA VAL A 124 4.62 -13.93 -57.80
C VAL A 124 3.99 -12.53 -57.77
N ILE A 125 4.82 -11.47 -57.78
CA ILE A 125 4.36 -10.09 -57.71
C ILE A 125 3.82 -9.61 -59.08
N LYS A 126 4.36 -10.13 -60.19
CA LYS A 126 3.88 -9.80 -61.55
C LYS A 126 2.45 -10.32 -61.77
N ASN A 127 2.16 -11.55 -61.34
CA ASN A 127 0.85 -12.17 -61.51
C ASN A 127 -0.25 -11.42 -60.72
N VAL A 128 0.02 -11.07 -59.45
CA VAL A 128 -0.94 -10.31 -58.63
C VAL A 128 -1.20 -8.90 -59.18
N LYS A 129 -0.17 -8.26 -59.75
CA LYS A 129 -0.29 -6.93 -60.36
C LYS A 129 -1.09 -6.97 -61.68
N GLU A 130 -0.96 -8.04 -62.45
CA GLU A 130 -1.73 -8.24 -63.68
C GLU A 130 -3.20 -8.59 -63.39
N GLU A 131 -3.46 -9.40 -62.36
CA GLU A 131 -4.82 -9.68 -61.88
C GLU A 131 -5.52 -8.41 -61.39
N LEU A 132 -4.84 -7.58 -60.58
CA LEU A 132 -5.38 -6.28 -60.13
C LEU A 132 -5.61 -5.29 -61.28
N ARG A 133 -4.75 -5.29 -62.31
CA ARG A 133 -4.96 -4.44 -63.50
C ARG A 133 -6.14 -4.89 -64.34
N LYS A 134 -6.37 -6.20 -64.47
CA LYS A 134 -7.57 -6.73 -65.15
C LYS A 134 -8.85 -6.40 -64.37
N ALA A 135 -8.81 -6.50 -63.04
CA ALA A 135 -9.94 -6.17 -62.17
C ALA A 135 -10.24 -4.66 -62.10
N LEU A 136 -9.22 -3.80 -62.20
CA LEU A 136 -9.39 -2.34 -62.19
C LEU A 136 -9.67 -1.75 -63.57
N GLY A 137 -9.31 -2.44 -64.65
CA GLY A 137 -9.59 -2.05 -66.03
C GLY A 137 -11.02 -2.35 -66.50
N SER A 138 -11.77 -3.18 -65.77
CA SER A 138 -13.21 -3.40 -66.01
C SER A 138 -14.11 -2.31 -65.42
N LEU A 139 -13.54 -1.35 -64.68
CA LEU A 139 -14.30 -0.19 -64.22
C LEU A 139 -14.43 0.82 -65.38
N PRO A 140 -15.64 1.32 -65.67
CA PRO A 140 -15.84 2.37 -66.66
C PRO A 140 -15.12 3.65 -66.21
N ASN A 141 -14.43 4.31 -67.15
CA ASN A 141 -13.64 5.51 -66.86
C ASN A 141 -14.49 6.58 -66.14
N PRO A 142 -13.98 7.20 -65.06
CA PRO A 142 -14.73 8.20 -64.33
C PRO A 142 -14.96 9.43 -65.21
N LYS A 143 -16.23 9.76 -65.47
CA LYS A 143 -16.63 11.02 -66.11
C LYS A 143 -16.69 12.11 -65.04
N ASN A 144 -15.59 12.85 -64.89
CA ASN A 144 -15.55 14.07 -64.10
C ASN A 144 -15.83 15.27 -65.01
N ASP A 145 -17.08 15.44 -65.43
CA ASP A 145 -17.56 16.63 -66.12
C ASP A 145 -18.57 17.34 -65.20
N TYR A 146 -18.09 18.26 -64.37
CA TYR A 146 -18.95 19.21 -63.67
C TYR A 146 -18.52 20.62 -64.11
N GLN A 147 -19.30 21.21 -65.02
CA GLN A 147 -19.24 22.64 -65.31
C GLN A 147 -19.93 23.38 -64.16
N LEU A 148 -19.16 24.11 -63.36
CA LEU A 148 -19.72 25.14 -62.48
C LEU A 148 -20.21 26.28 -63.39
N LEU A 149 -21.51 26.31 -63.67
CA LEU A 149 -22.16 27.51 -64.18
C LEU A 149 -22.28 28.49 -63.02
N LEU A 150 -21.44 29.51 -63.02
CA LEU A 150 -21.65 30.72 -62.22
C LEU A 150 -22.82 31.45 -62.86
N PRO A 151 -23.98 31.61 -62.19
CA PRO A 151 -25.10 32.37 -62.76
C PRO A 151 -24.66 33.81 -63.03
N GLU A 152 -24.64 34.21 -64.30
CA GLU A 152 -24.52 35.62 -64.70
C GLU A 152 -25.83 36.32 -64.35
N GLY A 153 -25.77 37.22 -63.36
CA GLY A 153 -26.85 38.15 -63.05
C GLY A 153 -26.99 38.36 -61.55
N GLU A 154 -26.29 39.36 -61.03
CA GLU A 154 -26.84 40.40 -60.16
C GLU A 154 -25.71 41.39 -59.80
N GLU A 155 -25.87 42.60 -60.33
CA GLU A 155 -25.07 43.78 -60.04
C GLU A 155 -25.35 44.27 -58.61
N GLU A 156 -24.30 44.83 -57.98
CA GLU A 156 -24.29 45.84 -56.92
C GLU A 156 -25.50 45.94 -55.96
N SER A 157 -25.29 45.70 -54.66
CA SER A 157 -25.13 46.78 -53.68
C SER A 157 -24.96 46.27 -52.24
N ASP A 158 -24.27 47.10 -51.45
CA ASP A 158 -24.33 47.25 -49.99
C ASP A 158 -23.42 46.39 -49.11
N GLU A 159 -22.32 47.05 -48.70
CA GLU A 159 -21.49 46.75 -47.54
C GLU A 159 -22.33 46.61 -46.25
N GLN A 160 -22.31 45.43 -45.64
CA GLN A 160 -22.65 45.20 -44.23
C GLN A 160 -21.42 44.62 -43.51
N PRO A 161 -21.08 45.07 -42.30
CA PRO A 161 -19.93 44.55 -41.57
C PRO A 161 -20.24 43.17 -40.99
N ASP A 162 -19.30 42.24 -41.19
CA ASP A 162 -19.07 40.98 -40.48
C ASP A 162 -20.22 40.46 -39.60
N ALA A 163 -21.11 39.66 -40.20
CA ALA A 163 -21.87 38.69 -39.43
C ALA A 163 -20.87 37.63 -38.95
N GLU A 164 -20.60 37.60 -37.63
CA GLU A 164 -19.87 36.53 -36.98
C GLU A 164 -20.50 35.18 -37.37
N GLU A 165 -19.82 34.41 -38.22
CA GLU A 165 -20.18 33.02 -38.47
C GLU A 165 -20.05 32.27 -37.13
N GLU A 166 -21.18 32.05 -36.46
CA GLU A 166 -21.26 31.18 -35.30
C GLU A 166 -20.86 29.77 -35.75
N TRP A 167 -19.59 29.41 -35.49
CA TRP A 167 -19.05 28.10 -35.77
C TRP A 167 -19.92 27.04 -35.07
N VAL A 168 -20.76 26.36 -35.84
CA VAL A 168 -21.56 25.24 -35.33
C VAL A 168 -20.60 24.06 -35.11
N GLU A 169 -20.18 23.87 -33.86
CA GLU A 169 -19.37 22.71 -33.47
C GLU A 169 -20.09 21.42 -33.89
N ASP A 170 -19.41 20.54 -34.65
CA ASP A 170 -19.87 19.20 -34.96
C ASP A 170 -20.34 18.50 -33.66
N ALA A 171 -21.44 17.74 -33.71
CA ALA A 171 -22.05 17.13 -32.53
C ALA A 171 -21.06 16.26 -31.70
N SER A 172 -20.00 15.76 -32.34
CA SER A 172 -18.92 15.02 -31.69
C SER A 172 -17.99 15.90 -30.83
N ASP A 173 -17.78 17.14 -31.25
CA ASP A 173 -16.88 18.08 -30.59
C ASP A 173 -17.60 18.81 -29.45
N ALA A 174 -18.88 19.14 -29.62
CA ALA A 174 -19.73 19.60 -28.52
C ALA A 174 -19.84 18.54 -27.40
N ALA A 175 -19.91 17.25 -27.72
CA ALA A 175 -19.91 16.17 -26.74
C ALA A 175 -18.57 16.03 -26.01
N LYS A 176 -17.44 16.13 -26.72
CA LYS A 176 -16.09 16.15 -26.13
C LYS A 176 -15.88 17.38 -25.25
N ALA A 177 -16.34 18.56 -25.67
CA ALA A 177 -16.26 19.80 -24.90
C ALA A 177 -17.08 19.70 -23.61
N ARG A 178 -18.33 19.19 -23.68
CA ARG A 178 -19.16 18.92 -22.50
C ARG A 178 -18.52 17.88 -21.56
N ALA A 179 -17.90 16.84 -22.10
CA ALA A 179 -17.19 15.83 -21.31
C ALA A 179 -15.95 16.42 -20.61
N ARG A 180 -15.17 17.26 -21.32
CA ARG A 180 -14.02 17.99 -20.76
C ARG A 180 -14.44 18.97 -19.68
N ALA A 181 -15.51 19.74 -19.91
CA ALA A 181 -16.07 20.67 -18.93
C ALA A 181 -16.55 19.94 -17.66
N ARG A 182 -17.22 18.79 -17.80
CA ARG A 182 -17.60 17.94 -16.65
C ARG A 182 -16.38 17.38 -15.91
N ALA A 183 -15.33 16.98 -16.63
CA ALA A 183 -14.10 16.48 -16.01
C ALA A 183 -13.34 17.57 -15.25
N LEU A 184 -13.26 18.79 -15.79
CA LEU A 184 -12.65 19.95 -15.14
C LEU A 184 -13.41 20.34 -13.87
N LYS A 185 -14.75 20.42 -13.93
CA LYS A 185 -15.58 20.66 -12.74
C LYS A 185 -15.33 19.64 -11.64
N ARG A 186 -15.24 18.33 -11.97
CA ARG A 186 -14.90 17.28 -10.99
C ARG A 186 -13.50 17.45 -10.38
N ILE A 187 -12.53 17.93 -11.16
CA ILE A 187 -11.16 18.18 -10.67
C ILE A 187 -11.16 19.39 -9.72
N GLU A 188 -11.86 20.47 -10.07
CA GLU A 188 -12.01 21.65 -9.23
C GLU A 188 -12.75 21.33 -7.92
N GLU A 189 -13.86 20.60 -8.01
CA GLU A 189 -14.57 20.09 -6.84
C GLU A 189 -13.67 19.22 -5.96
N ARG A 190 -12.87 18.31 -6.54
CA ARG A 190 -11.92 17.48 -5.78
C ARG A 190 -10.81 18.33 -5.11
N LYS A 191 -10.36 19.41 -5.74
CA LYS A 191 -9.38 20.36 -5.16
C LYS A 191 -9.95 21.16 -3.98
N LEU A 192 -11.26 21.42 -3.97
CA LEU A 192 -11.95 22.10 -2.87
C LEU A 192 -12.26 21.17 -1.68
N ARG A 193 -12.23 19.84 -1.88
CA ARG A 193 -12.42 18.86 -0.81
C ARG A 193 -11.23 18.83 0.15
N THR A 194 -11.46 18.27 1.35
CA THR A 194 -10.44 18.10 2.39
C THR A 194 -9.23 17.31 1.88
N GLN A 195 -8.04 17.60 2.42
CA GLN A 195 -6.79 16.91 2.04
C GLN A 195 -6.88 15.38 2.20
N ALA A 196 -7.67 14.89 3.18
CA ALA A 196 -7.87 13.46 3.37
C ALA A 196 -8.56 12.80 2.17
N PHE A 197 -9.56 13.47 1.59
CA PHE A 197 -10.26 13.01 0.39
C PHE A 197 -9.35 13.07 -0.85
N GLN A 198 -8.52 14.12 -0.97
CA GLN A 198 -7.58 14.25 -2.08
C GLN A 198 -6.50 13.16 -2.08
N ARG A 199 -6.06 12.74 -0.89
CA ARG A 199 -5.04 11.71 -0.68
C ARG A 199 -5.61 10.29 -0.72
N ASN A 200 -6.92 10.13 -0.89
CA ASN A 200 -7.63 8.84 -0.81
C ASN A 200 -7.19 8.03 0.42
N LEU A 201 -7.08 8.69 1.58
CA LEU A 201 -6.71 8.00 2.82
C LEU A 201 -7.84 7.03 3.24
N PRO A 202 -7.51 5.90 3.87
CA PRO A 202 -8.50 4.96 4.40
C PRO A 202 -9.50 5.67 5.31
N ARG A 203 -10.78 5.38 5.12
CA ARG A 203 -11.85 5.89 5.99
C ARG A 203 -11.84 5.10 7.31
N PRO A 204 -12.08 5.76 8.46
CA PRO A 204 -12.04 5.08 9.75
C PRO A 204 -13.19 4.07 9.87
N ALA A 205 -12.89 2.85 10.34
CA ALA A 205 -13.90 1.82 10.59
C ALA A 205 -14.73 2.09 11.85
N LYS A 206 -14.23 2.90 12.78
CA LYS A 206 -14.92 3.30 14.01
C LYS A 206 -14.91 4.82 14.17
N LEU A 207 -16.07 5.39 14.46
CA LEU A 207 -16.22 6.81 14.77
C LEU A 207 -15.60 7.10 16.14
N ASN A 208 -14.78 8.14 16.26
CA ASN A 208 -14.38 8.66 17.56
C ASN A 208 -15.51 9.56 18.11
N GLU A 209 -16.12 9.15 19.22
CA GLU A 209 -17.26 9.85 19.84
C GLU A 209 -16.93 11.29 20.27
N GLN A 210 -15.66 11.62 20.48
CA GLN A 210 -15.28 12.99 20.85
C GLN A 210 -15.48 13.96 19.69
N CYS A 211 -15.46 13.48 18.44
CA CYS A 211 -15.63 14.29 17.24
C CYS A 211 -17.06 14.85 17.10
N THR A 212 -18.06 14.13 17.62
CA THR A 212 -19.47 14.55 17.57
C THR A 212 -19.89 15.34 18.82
N LYS A 213 -19.13 15.23 19.92
CA LYS A 213 -19.45 15.82 21.23
C LYS A 213 -18.86 17.22 21.44
N LYS A 214 -17.78 17.61 20.75
CA LYS A 214 -17.08 18.90 20.99
C LYS A 214 -16.68 19.61 19.69
N ALA A 215 -17.57 20.48 19.18
CA ALA A 215 -17.16 21.60 18.34
C ALA A 215 -16.89 22.79 19.27
N THR A 216 -15.63 23.03 19.63
CA THR A 216 -15.28 24.01 20.67
C THR A 216 -15.15 25.46 20.18
N ASN A 217 -15.45 25.82 18.93
CA ASN A 217 -15.37 27.22 18.52
C ASN A 217 -16.41 27.66 17.46
N LYS A 218 -17.26 28.60 17.90
CA LYS A 218 -17.70 29.86 17.24
C LYS A 218 -18.49 29.79 15.92
N ALA A 219 -19.51 28.95 15.86
CA ALA A 219 -20.76 29.16 15.13
C ALA A 219 -21.65 27.95 15.44
N ASP A 220 -22.58 28.10 16.39
CA ASP A 220 -23.38 26.96 16.85
C ASP A 220 -24.35 26.51 15.77
N MET A 221 -23.94 25.53 14.97
CA MET A 221 -24.85 24.60 14.31
C MET A 221 -25.77 24.01 15.37
N SER A 222 -27.08 24.03 15.11
CA SER A 222 -28.11 23.57 16.03
C SER A 222 -27.86 22.13 16.45
N VAL A 223 -28.32 21.76 17.66
CA VAL A 223 -28.20 20.38 18.19
C VAL A 223 -28.81 19.36 17.22
N VAL A 224 -29.86 19.76 16.49
CA VAL A 224 -30.53 18.96 15.46
C VAL A 224 -29.58 18.71 14.27
N GLU A 225 -28.92 19.74 13.75
CA GLU A 225 -27.96 19.58 12.64
C GLU A 225 -26.75 18.74 13.03
N ARG A 226 -26.28 18.82 14.29
CA ARG A 226 -25.21 17.94 14.80
C ARG A 226 -25.65 16.47 14.83
N SER A 227 -26.89 16.21 15.22
CA SER A 227 -27.44 14.86 15.24
C SER A 227 -27.65 14.30 13.83
N GLN A 228 -28.05 15.14 12.87
CA GLN A 228 -28.20 14.77 11.46
C GLN A 228 -26.82 14.52 10.83
N ALA A 229 -25.84 15.39 11.09
CA ALA A 229 -24.47 15.19 10.62
C ALA A 229 -23.85 13.91 11.19
N ALA A 230 -24.07 13.60 12.47
CA ALA A 230 -23.59 12.36 13.08
C ALA A 230 -24.16 11.12 12.37
N LYS A 231 -25.47 11.11 12.08
CA LYS A 231 -26.11 10.01 11.33
C LYS A 231 -25.53 9.85 9.93
N LEU A 232 -25.31 10.94 9.21
CA LEU A 232 -24.70 10.89 7.87
C LEU A 232 -23.26 10.34 7.91
N ILE A 233 -22.48 10.69 8.94
CA ILE A 233 -21.13 10.16 9.12
C ILE A 233 -21.17 8.67 9.46
N GLU A 234 -22.09 8.24 10.32
CA GLU A 234 -22.28 6.81 10.64
C GLU A 234 -22.67 6.00 9.41
N GLU A 235 -23.58 6.51 8.58
CA GLU A 235 -23.95 5.87 7.31
C GLU A 235 -22.77 5.78 6.32
N GLU A 236 -21.92 6.81 6.25
CA GLU A 236 -20.71 6.76 5.42
C GLU A 236 -19.67 5.77 5.93
N ILE A 237 -19.49 5.67 7.26
CA ILE A 237 -18.57 4.69 7.88
C ILE A 237 -19.08 3.27 7.64
N ALA A 238 -20.40 3.04 7.76
CA ALA A 238 -20.98 1.72 7.50
C ALA A 238 -20.84 1.28 6.02
N LYS A 239 -20.90 2.22 5.07
CA LYS A 239 -20.80 1.94 3.63
C LYS A 239 -19.36 1.81 3.11
N HIS A 240 -18.41 2.54 3.69
CA HIS A 240 -17.04 2.66 3.15
C HIS A 240 -15.92 2.45 4.18
N GLY A 241 -16.24 2.14 5.43
CA GLY A 241 -15.27 1.83 6.49
C GLY A 241 -14.81 0.39 6.40
N GLU A 242 -13.91 0.09 5.46
CA GLU A 242 -13.23 -1.19 5.44
C GLU A 242 -12.25 -1.29 6.62
N PRO A 243 -12.11 -2.48 7.25
CA PRO A 243 -11.09 -2.68 8.26
C PRO A 243 -9.71 -2.47 7.65
N LEU A 244 -8.80 -1.90 8.43
CA LEU A 244 -7.40 -1.75 8.03
C LEU A 244 -6.78 -3.14 7.80
N ASP A 245 -6.09 -3.31 6.67
CA ASP A 245 -5.32 -4.52 6.37
C ASP A 245 -4.21 -4.75 7.42
N ASP A 246 -3.79 -6.00 7.61
CA ASP A 246 -2.73 -6.38 8.55
C ASP A 246 -1.43 -5.59 8.30
N ILE A 247 -1.08 -5.33 7.04
CA ILE A 247 0.08 -4.51 6.66
C ILE A 247 -0.07 -3.07 7.18
N MET A 248 -1.28 -2.51 7.13
CA MET A 248 -1.55 -1.16 7.62
C MET A 248 -1.47 -1.11 9.15
N TRP A 249 -1.91 -2.17 9.85
CA TRP A 249 -1.76 -2.27 11.30
C TRP A 249 -0.29 -2.34 11.73
N VAL A 250 0.53 -3.15 11.06
CA VAL A 250 1.97 -3.21 11.32
C VAL A 250 2.62 -1.84 11.11
N ALA A 251 2.24 -1.12 10.05
CA ALA A 251 2.75 0.23 9.78
C ALA A 251 2.33 1.25 10.84
N ILE A 252 1.11 1.15 11.37
CA ILE A 252 0.62 1.97 12.48
C ILE A 252 1.42 1.66 13.76
N GLU A 253 1.64 0.39 14.06
CA GLU A 253 2.39 -0.04 15.24
C GLU A 253 3.83 0.47 15.19
N GLN A 254 4.52 0.27 14.06
CA GLN A 254 5.86 0.82 13.81
C GLN A 254 5.87 2.34 13.97
N SER A 255 4.93 3.04 13.32
CA SER A 255 4.82 4.50 13.42
C SER A 255 4.58 4.96 14.85
N SER A 256 3.76 4.24 15.62
CA SER A 256 3.43 4.58 17.01
C SER A 256 4.62 4.39 17.95
N SER A 257 5.47 3.39 17.70
CA SER A 257 6.69 3.12 18.48
C SER A 257 7.76 4.20 18.29
N GLU A 258 7.75 4.90 17.15
CA GLU A 258 8.68 6.00 16.84
C GLU A 258 8.20 7.37 17.36
N LEU A 259 6.93 7.45 17.80
CA LEU A 259 6.35 8.68 18.30
C LEU A 259 6.79 8.94 19.73
N VAL A 260 7.27 10.14 19.94
CA VAL A 260 7.68 10.62 21.25
C VAL A 260 6.88 11.86 21.59
N LEU A 261 6.38 11.91 22.83
CA LEU A 261 5.67 13.07 23.35
C LEU A 261 6.70 14.17 23.64
N SER A 262 6.57 15.30 22.93
CA SER A 262 7.38 16.50 23.15
C SER A 262 6.46 17.72 23.09
N ASN A 263 6.50 18.55 24.13
CA ASN A 263 5.67 19.76 24.25
C ASN A 263 4.17 19.50 24.03
N GLY A 264 3.64 18.39 24.58
CA GLY A 264 2.23 18.02 24.46
C GLY A 264 1.78 17.56 23.08
N LYS A 265 2.71 17.35 22.13
CA LYS A 265 2.44 16.81 20.80
C LYS A 265 3.30 15.57 20.54
N PHE A 266 2.73 14.60 19.85
CA PHE A 266 3.47 13.44 19.37
C PHE A 266 4.25 13.84 18.12
N ASN A 267 5.56 13.68 18.17
CA ASN A 267 6.44 13.90 17.04
C ASN A 267 7.33 12.67 16.84
N ARG A 268 7.71 12.40 15.59
CA ARG A 268 8.73 11.38 15.32
C ARG A 268 10.06 11.86 15.88
N LEU A 269 10.76 10.98 16.60
CA LEU A 269 12.05 11.30 17.22
C LEU A 269 13.04 11.91 16.21
N ALA A 270 13.09 11.38 14.98
CA ALA A 270 14.00 11.84 13.93
C ALA A 270 13.78 13.31 13.49
N ILE A 271 12.58 13.86 13.67
CA ILE A 271 12.24 15.23 13.25
C ILE A 271 12.62 16.26 14.33
N LEU A 272 12.82 15.81 15.58
CA LEU A 272 13.16 16.69 16.69
C LEU A 272 14.60 17.19 16.64
N SER A 273 14.83 18.39 17.20
CA SER A 273 16.18 18.87 17.52
C SER A 273 16.88 17.90 18.47
N ARG A 274 18.20 17.75 18.33
CA ARG A 274 19.01 16.82 19.15
C ARG A 274 18.79 16.98 20.65
N ARG A 275 18.61 18.21 21.14
CA ARG A 275 18.30 18.48 22.56
C ARG A 275 16.96 17.85 22.97
N ASN A 276 15.92 18.10 22.19
CA ASN A 276 14.57 17.60 22.47
C ASN A 276 14.50 16.08 22.29
N GLN A 277 15.28 15.50 21.37
CA GLN A 277 15.45 14.05 21.26
C GLN A 277 15.99 13.47 22.57
N MET A 278 17.06 14.04 23.11
CA MET A 278 17.68 13.58 24.36
C MET A 278 16.76 13.74 25.56
N GLU A 279 16.06 14.87 25.68
CA GLU A 279 15.10 15.11 26.76
C GLU A 279 13.94 14.11 26.73
N ALA A 280 13.41 13.85 25.54
CA ALA A 280 12.25 13.00 25.41
C ALA A 280 12.59 11.50 25.55
N LEU A 281 13.78 11.06 25.12
CA LEU A 281 14.28 9.73 25.46
C LEU A 281 14.63 9.60 26.95
N SER A 282 15.31 10.61 27.52
CA SER A 282 15.68 10.63 28.94
C SER A 282 14.44 10.53 29.83
N SER A 283 13.37 11.28 29.52
CA SER A 283 12.13 11.22 30.29
C SER A 283 11.46 9.85 30.20
N GLN A 284 11.48 9.18 29.04
CA GLN A 284 11.00 7.80 28.91
C GLN A 284 11.81 6.83 29.77
N PHE A 285 13.15 6.89 29.68
CA PHE A 285 14.02 6.02 30.49
C PHE A 285 13.86 6.31 31.98
N GLN A 286 13.71 7.57 32.38
CA GLN A 286 13.43 7.94 33.77
C GLN A 286 12.08 7.39 34.23
N ASN A 287 11.03 7.42 33.40
CA ASN A 287 9.74 6.84 33.74
C ASN A 287 9.82 5.32 33.95
N ILE A 288 10.54 4.62 33.07
CA ILE A 288 10.80 3.18 33.22
C ILE A 288 11.59 2.91 34.49
N ALA A 289 12.69 3.65 34.73
CA ALA A 289 13.52 3.52 35.91
C ALA A 289 12.70 3.75 37.19
N ASN A 290 11.91 4.82 37.25
CA ASN A 290 11.03 5.12 38.38
C ASN A 290 10.00 4.00 38.61
N GLY A 291 9.44 3.43 37.53
CA GLY A 291 8.52 2.30 37.62
C GLY A 291 9.18 1.03 38.18
N LEU A 292 10.40 0.72 37.74
CA LEU A 292 11.18 -0.40 38.27
C LEU A 292 11.60 -0.18 39.72
N THR A 293 12.03 1.03 40.08
CA THR A 293 12.38 1.39 41.46
C THR A 293 11.20 1.20 42.39
N LYS A 294 9.99 1.64 41.99
CA LYS A 294 8.77 1.41 42.79
C LYS A 294 8.48 -0.08 42.99
N LYS A 295 8.53 -0.87 41.93
CA LYS A 295 8.35 -2.33 42.03
C LYS A 295 9.38 -2.96 42.97
N LEU A 296 10.63 -2.50 42.91
CA LEU A 296 11.70 -2.98 43.79
C LEU A 296 11.39 -2.64 45.26
N THR A 297 10.99 -1.39 45.55
CA THR A 297 10.68 -0.98 46.92
C THR A 297 9.47 -1.72 47.49
N ASP A 298 8.45 -1.94 46.68
CA ASP A 298 7.25 -2.67 47.08
C ASP A 298 7.60 -4.13 47.43
N LEU A 299 8.33 -4.83 46.54
CA LEU A 299 8.81 -6.18 46.81
C LEU A 299 9.75 -6.27 48.01
N GLN A 300 10.58 -5.25 48.24
CA GLN A 300 11.43 -5.18 49.43
C GLN A 300 10.57 -5.08 50.70
N SER A 301 9.54 -4.23 50.71
CA SER A 301 8.63 -4.10 51.84
C SER A 301 7.87 -5.41 52.12
N GLU A 302 7.37 -6.07 51.07
CA GLU A 302 6.69 -7.36 51.18
C GLU A 302 7.63 -8.43 51.74
N ARG A 303 8.86 -8.49 51.23
CA ARG A 303 9.90 -9.40 51.74
C ARG A 303 10.18 -9.15 53.23
N THR A 304 10.23 -7.90 53.68
CA THR A 304 10.44 -7.61 55.10
C THR A 304 9.26 -8.05 55.96
N SER A 305 8.02 -7.81 55.51
CA SER A 305 6.81 -8.28 56.21
C SER A 305 6.80 -9.81 56.35
N LEU A 306 7.03 -10.52 55.24
CA LEU A 306 7.06 -11.98 55.23
C LEU A 306 8.21 -12.53 56.09
N SER A 307 9.36 -11.85 56.13
CA SER A 307 10.47 -12.25 57.01
C SER A 307 10.08 -12.11 58.48
N MET A 308 9.41 -11.02 58.86
CA MET A 308 8.92 -10.81 60.23
C MET A 308 7.87 -11.87 60.59
N GLU A 309 6.91 -12.15 59.70
CA GLU A 309 5.92 -13.21 59.90
C GLU A 309 6.59 -14.57 60.10
N LEU A 310 7.55 -14.93 59.24
CA LEU A 310 8.28 -16.18 59.33
C LEU A 310 9.00 -16.33 60.68
N ASP A 311 9.68 -15.27 61.15
CA ASP A 311 10.35 -15.30 62.45
C ASP A 311 9.36 -15.38 63.61
N THR A 312 8.21 -14.70 63.53
CA THR A 312 7.15 -14.84 64.54
C THR A 312 6.61 -16.27 64.57
N PHE A 313 6.36 -16.90 63.41
CA PHE A 313 5.88 -18.27 63.34
C PHE A 313 6.90 -19.28 63.85
N LYS A 314 8.20 -19.09 63.58
CA LYS A 314 9.27 -19.90 64.16
C LYS A 314 9.24 -19.84 65.69
N ASN A 315 9.15 -18.64 66.25
CA ASN A 315 9.07 -18.45 67.70
C ASN A 315 7.80 -19.07 68.27
N LEU A 316 6.65 -18.87 67.61
CA LEU A 316 5.38 -19.45 68.00
C LEU A 316 5.42 -20.98 68.01
N ALA A 317 6.07 -21.59 67.01
CA ALA A 317 6.23 -23.04 66.93
C ALA A 317 7.06 -23.59 68.11
N VAL A 318 8.13 -22.91 68.50
CA VAL A 318 8.93 -23.29 69.67
C VAL A 318 8.09 -23.20 70.96
N HIS A 319 7.32 -22.13 71.14
CA HIS A 319 6.45 -21.96 72.30
C HIS A 319 5.29 -22.97 72.33
N ALA A 320 4.70 -23.26 71.17
CA ALA A 320 3.65 -24.27 71.02
C ALA A 320 4.19 -25.65 71.39
N ASN A 321 5.34 -26.06 70.84
CA ASN A 321 5.98 -27.34 71.15
C ASN A 321 6.29 -27.47 72.64
N LYS A 322 6.81 -26.41 73.27
CA LYS A 322 7.09 -26.40 74.71
C LYS A 322 5.80 -26.53 75.55
N SER A 323 4.73 -25.87 75.13
CA SER A 323 3.42 -25.93 75.81
C SER A 323 2.76 -27.30 75.64
N ILE A 324 2.83 -27.89 74.45
CA ILE A 324 2.35 -29.25 74.16
C ILE A 324 3.10 -30.26 75.02
N ALA A 325 4.43 -30.20 75.07
CA ALA A 325 5.24 -31.11 75.87
C ALA A 325 4.86 -31.06 77.36
N LYS A 326 4.69 -29.85 77.92
CA LYS A 326 4.22 -29.66 79.30
C LYS A 326 2.83 -30.25 79.54
N ARG A 327 1.90 -30.04 78.60
CA ARG A 327 0.53 -30.53 78.72
C ARG A 327 0.48 -32.06 78.63
N VAL A 328 1.23 -32.65 77.70
CA VAL A 328 1.36 -34.11 77.57
C VAL A 328 1.94 -34.70 78.84
N HIS A 329 3.03 -34.13 79.37
CA HIS A 329 3.64 -34.61 80.61
C HIS A 329 2.68 -34.54 81.81
N LYS A 330 1.90 -33.46 81.93
CA LYS A 330 0.88 -33.34 82.98
C LYS A 330 -0.19 -34.43 82.84
N LEU A 331 -0.70 -34.64 81.63
CA LEU A 331 -1.71 -35.67 81.35
C LEU A 331 -1.18 -37.08 81.61
N THR A 332 0.07 -37.38 81.24
CA THR A 332 0.67 -38.69 81.52
C THR A 332 0.78 -38.96 83.01
N LEU A 333 1.19 -37.97 83.81
CA LEU A 333 1.24 -38.10 85.27
C LEU A 333 -0.16 -38.31 85.88
N ASP A 334 -1.17 -37.61 85.36
CA ASP A 334 -2.55 -37.76 85.84
C ASP A 334 -3.11 -39.15 85.47
N ILE A 335 -2.81 -39.66 84.28
CA ILE A 335 -3.18 -41.02 83.84
C ILE A 335 -2.49 -42.09 84.69
N GLU A 336 -1.20 -41.96 84.98
CA GLU A 336 -0.46 -42.89 85.85
C GLU A 336 -1.09 -42.99 87.25
N LYS A 337 -1.43 -41.85 87.85
CA LYS A 337 -2.13 -41.81 89.15
C LYS A 337 -3.50 -42.51 89.10
N GLN A 338 -4.23 -42.35 88.00
CA GLN A 338 -5.51 -43.04 87.80
C GLN A 338 -5.31 -44.56 87.66
N HIS A 339 -4.34 -45.00 86.86
CA HIS A 339 -4.00 -46.43 86.74
C HIS A 339 -3.56 -47.04 88.07
N GLU A 340 -2.78 -46.34 88.89
CA GLU A 340 -2.42 -46.83 90.23
C GLU A 340 -3.65 -47.00 91.13
N ARG A 341 -4.59 -46.04 91.10
CA ARG A 341 -5.86 -46.16 91.85
C ARG A 341 -6.68 -47.33 91.38
N GLU A 342 -6.81 -47.51 90.07
CA GLU A 342 -7.54 -48.63 89.46
C GLU A 342 -6.91 -49.97 89.85
N ARG A 343 -5.59 -50.08 89.75
CA ARG A 343 -4.84 -51.29 90.13
C ARG A 343 -5.01 -51.64 91.61
N LYS A 344 -5.04 -50.64 92.49
CA LYS A 344 -5.33 -50.84 93.92
C LYS A 344 -6.76 -51.32 94.13
N LEU A 345 -7.74 -50.76 93.41
CA LEU A 345 -9.14 -51.20 93.47
C LEU A 345 -9.31 -52.64 92.99
N GLN A 346 -8.72 -52.99 91.84
CA GLN A 346 -8.76 -54.34 91.27
C GLN A 346 -8.15 -55.38 92.23
N LYS A 347 -7.02 -55.07 92.88
CA LYS A 347 -6.43 -55.93 93.92
C LYS A 347 -7.39 -56.16 95.10
N LYS A 348 -8.04 -55.09 95.60
CA LYS A 348 -9.03 -55.20 96.67
C LYS A 348 -10.22 -56.06 96.25
N TYR A 349 -10.73 -55.85 95.03
CA TYR A 349 -11.83 -56.64 94.48
C TYR A 349 -11.45 -58.13 94.33
N GLY A 350 -10.25 -58.42 93.82
CA GLY A 350 -9.74 -59.79 93.72
C GLY A 350 -9.60 -60.49 95.07
N ALA A 351 -9.14 -59.76 96.10
CA ALA A 351 -9.08 -60.29 97.47
C ALA A 351 -10.49 -60.60 98.02
N LEU A 352 -11.48 -59.73 97.77
CA LEU A 352 -12.87 -59.97 98.15
C LEU A 352 -13.48 -61.17 97.42
N GLN A 353 -13.24 -61.32 96.11
CA GLN A 353 -13.69 -62.51 95.38
C GLN A 353 -13.05 -63.80 95.93
N TYR A 354 -11.76 -63.77 96.27
CA TYR A 354 -11.09 -64.92 96.86
C TYR A 354 -11.70 -65.32 98.21
N THR A 355 -12.09 -64.35 99.05
CA THR A 355 -12.78 -64.65 100.30
C THR A 355 -14.16 -65.26 100.09
N ILE A 356 -14.94 -64.76 99.12
CA ILE A 356 -16.27 -65.28 98.80
C ILE A 356 -16.20 -66.70 98.23
N CYS A 357 -15.15 -67.04 97.47
CA CYS A 357 -15.00 -68.37 96.87
C CYS A 357 -14.48 -69.44 97.87
N LYS A 358 -13.99 -69.02 99.04
CA LYS A 358 -13.47 -69.90 100.10
C LYS A 358 -14.48 -70.18 101.22
N SER A 359 -15.45 -69.30 101.41
CA SER A 359 -16.66 -69.51 102.21
C SER A 359 -17.66 -70.34 101.43
#